data_AF-A0A3N4JKG6-F1
#
_entry.id   AF-A0A3N4JKG6-F1
#
_cell.length_a   1.000
_cell.length_b   1.000
_cell.length_c   1.000
_cell.angle_alpha   90.00
_cell.angle_beta   90.00
_cell.angle_gamma   90.00
#
_symmetry.space_group_name_H-M   'P 1'
#
loop_
_entity.id
_entity.type
_entity.pdbx_description
1 polymer ?
#
loop_
_entity_poly.entity_id
_entity_poly.type
_entity_poly.pdbx_seq_one_letter_code
_entity_poly.pdbx_strand_id
1 'polypeptide(L)'
;SVVHLRDCNGRTALHLAAKYGKEEPVRLLLDHDADIHVRDNDERTPLHLAALFSGTTVVRFIRAGANIHDVDSNRQTALHLAAQFSHLSAVESLLDAGGDI
;
A
#
# COMPACT_ATOMS: atom_id res chain seq x y z
N SER A 1 2.80 -12.98 -15.83
CA SER A 1 4.07 -12.72 -15.12
C SER A 1 3.98 -13.25 -13.69
N VAL A 2 5.08 -13.76 -13.11
CA VAL A 2 5.09 -14.32 -11.73
C VAL A 2 4.77 -13.27 -10.66
N VAL A 3 4.94 -11.99 -10.97
CA VAL A 3 4.66 -10.86 -10.06
C VAL A 3 3.17 -10.72 -9.69
N HIS A 4 2.27 -11.34 -10.45
CA HIS A 4 0.82 -11.30 -10.19
C HIS A 4 0.29 -12.55 -9.46
N LEU A 5 1.14 -13.53 -9.15
CA LEU A 5 0.72 -14.69 -8.37
C LEU A 5 0.27 -14.25 -6.97
N ARG A 6 -0.75 -14.93 -6.45
CA ARG A 6 -1.37 -14.59 -5.17
C ARG A 6 -1.20 -15.72 -4.16
N ASP A 7 -0.95 -15.36 -2.91
CA ASP A 7 -1.01 -16.29 -1.77
C ASP A 7 -2.47 -16.62 -1.38
N CYS A 8 -2.66 -17.42 -0.32
CA CYS A 8 -3.99 -17.78 0.17
C CYS A 8 -4.82 -16.59 0.70
N ASN A 9 -4.20 -15.43 0.95
CA ASN A 9 -4.86 -14.20 1.35
C ASN A 9 -5.13 -13.27 0.15
N GLY A 10 -4.90 -13.73 -1.08
CA GLY A 10 -5.05 -12.92 -2.28
C GLY A 10 -3.90 -11.93 -2.50
N ARG A 11 -2.81 -12.03 -1.73
CA ARG A 11 -1.69 -11.08 -1.76
C ARG A 11 -0.65 -11.46 -2.81
N THR A 12 -0.26 -10.47 -3.59
CA THR A 12 0.89 -10.55 -4.49
C THR A 12 2.20 -10.27 -3.76
N ALA A 13 3.33 -10.49 -4.43
CA ALA A 13 4.64 -10.09 -3.91
C ALA A 13 4.70 -8.60 -3.54
N LEU A 14 3.99 -7.73 -4.29
CA LEU A 14 3.94 -6.29 -4.04
C LEU A 14 3.22 -5.96 -2.72
N HIS A 15 2.13 -6.65 -2.41
CA HIS A 15 1.46 -6.52 -1.10
C HIS A 15 2.41 -6.86 0.05
N LEU A 16 3.17 -7.95 -0.08
CA LEU A 16 4.09 -8.40 0.97
C LEU A 16 5.27 -7.42 1.12
N ALA A 17 5.86 -6.98 0.01
CA ALA A 17 6.93 -5.99 0.02
C ALA A 17 6.47 -4.66 0.68
N ALA A 18 5.25 -4.21 0.35
CA ALA A 18 4.63 -3.03 0.93
C ALA A 18 4.37 -3.18 2.43
N LYS A 19 3.74 -4.29 2.84
CA LYS A 19 3.47 -4.64 4.24
C LYS A 19 4.73 -4.58 5.11
N TYR A 20 5.84 -5.10 4.61
CA TYR A 20 7.10 -5.18 5.38
C TYR A 20 8.04 -3.99 5.14
N GLY A 21 7.57 -2.93 4.47
CA GLY A 21 8.35 -1.70 4.24
C GLY A 21 9.63 -1.93 3.43
N LYS A 22 9.62 -2.86 2.47
CA LYS A 22 10.82 -3.23 1.69
C LYS A 22 10.89 -2.43 0.38
N GLU A 23 11.51 -1.26 0.43
CA GLU A 23 11.60 -0.32 -0.70
C GLU A 23 12.21 -0.93 -1.98
N GLU A 24 13.36 -1.59 -1.89
CA GLU A 24 14.03 -2.18 -3.06
C GLU A 24 13.18 -3.28 -3.74
N PRO A 25 12.60 -4.26 -3.01
CA PRO A 25 11.61 -5.17 -3.60
C PRO A 25 10.40 -4.48 -4.22
N VAL A 26 9.86 -3.40 -3.61
CA VAL A 26 8.74 -2.65 -4.20
C VAL A 26 9.13 -2.06 -5.54
N ARG A 27 10.30 -1.42 -5.64
CA ARG A 27 10.83 -0.87 -6.90
C ARG A 27 10.96 -1.94 -7.98
N LEU A 28 11.69 -3.00 -7.67
CA LEU A 28 11.94 -4.08 -8.62
C LEU A 28 10.64 -4.73 -9.13
N LEU A 29 9.63 -4.88 -8.26
CA LEU A 29 8.34 -5.43 -8.66
C LEU A 29 7.59 -4.49 -9.62
N LEU A 30 7.58 -3.17 -9.35
CA LEU A 30 6.96 -2.21 -10.26
C LEU A 30 7.69 -2.12 -11.61
N ASP A 31 9.02 -2.20 -11.62
CA ASP A 31 9.83 -2.26 -12.84
C ASP A 31 9.54 -3.50 -13.70
N HIS A 32 8.95 -4.54 -13.09
CA HIS A 32 8.50 -5.77 -13.75
C HIS A 32 6.97 -5.83 -13.89
N ASP A 33 6.32 -4.66 -14.03
CA ASP A 33 4.90 -4.49 -14.31
C ASP A 33 3.97 -5.05 -13.22
N ALA A 34 4.41 -5.10 -11.95
CA ALA A 34 3.49 -5.43 -10.86
C ALA A 34 2.37 -4.38 -10.77
N ASP A 35 1.13 -4.86 -10.71
CA ASP A 35 -0.04 -4.00 -10.60
C ASP A 35 -0.08 -3.32 -9.22
N ILE A 36 0.01 -1.99 -9.19
CA ILE A 36 -0.02 -1.17 -7.97
C ILE A 36 -1.42 -1.04 -7.36
N HIS A 37 -2.47 -1.32 -8.12
CA HIS A 37 -3.88 -1.22 -7.71
C HIS A 37 -4.50 -2.57 -7.34
N VAL A 38 -3.69 -3.63 -7.38
CA VAL A 38 -4.14 -4.98 -7.04
C VAL A 38 -4.74 -5.03 -5.63
N ARG A 39 -5.84 -5.76 -5.47
CA ARG A 39 -6.54 -5.93 -4.18
C ARG A 39 -6.36 -7.34 -3.63
N ASP A 40 -6.06 -7.45 -2.34
CA ASP A 40 -6.09 -8.70 -1.56
C ASP A 40 -7.53 -9.08 -1.16
N ASN A 41 -7.71 -10.16 -0.39
CA ASN A 41 -9.04 -10.66 -0.01
C ASN A 41 -9.81 -9.70 0.91
N ASP A 42 -9.14 -8.75 1.57
CA ASP A 42 -9.77 -7.71 2.40
C ASP A 42 -10.05 -6.43 1.59
N GLU A 43 -9.93 -6.50 0.26
CA GLU A 43 -9.95 -5.38 -0.69
C GLU A 43 -8.81 -4.37 -0.50
N ARG A 44 -7.75 -4.74 0.23
CA ARG A 44 -6.62 -3.85 0.50
C ARG A 44 -5.66 -3.82 -0.68
N THR A 45 -5.21 -2.63 -1.03
CA THR A 45 -4.14 -2.41 -2.00
C THR A 45 -2.76 -2.46 -1.32
N PRO A 46 -1.65 -2.54 -2.08
CA PRO A 46 -0.30 -2.37 -1.51
C PRO A 46 -0.16 -1.10 -0.66
N LEU A 47 -0.80 0.00 -1.06
CA LEU A 47 -0.77 1.25 -0.29
C LEU A 47 -1.44 1.10 1.09
N HIS A 48 -2.58 0.40 1.17
CA HIS A 48 -3.24 0.10 2.44
C HIS A 48 -2.31 -0.68 3.37
N LEU A 49 -1.63 -1.73 2.87
CA LEU A 49 -0.73 -2.52 3.70
C LEU A 49 0.53 -1.74 4.12
N ALA A 50 1.07 -0.89 3.26
CA ALA A 50 2.19 -0.01 3.61
C ALA A 50 1.81 0.97 4.72
N ALA A 51 0.63 1.58 4.62
CA ALA A 51 0.09 2.52 5.60
C ALA A 51 -0.27 1.85 6.93
N LEU A 52 -0.79 0.61 6.89
CA LEU A 52 -1.21 -0.16 8.05
C LEU A 52 -0.05 -0.72 8.90
N PHE A 53 1.06 -1.12 8.26
CA PHE A 53 2.10 -1.89 8.96
C PHE A 53 3.48 -1.24 8.98
N SER A 54 3.80 -0.39 8.01
CA SER A 54 5.20 -0.02 7.78
C SER A 54 5.53 1.42 8.17
N GLY A 55 4.62 2.39 8.06
CA GLY A 55 4.92 3.79 8.34
C GLY A 55 6.17 4.35 7.62
N THR A 56 6.64 3.67 6.57
CA THR A 56 7.98 3.88 5.96
C THR A 56 7.93 4.75 4.70
N THR A 57 9.11 5.07 4.15
CA THR A 57 9.32 5.64 2.81
C THR A 57 8.54 4.92 1.70
N VAL A 58 8.20 3.64 1.89
CA VAL A 58 7.40 2.88 0.92
C VAL A 58 6.03 3.52 0.66
N VAL A 59 5.40 4.16 1.64
CA VAL A 59 4.13 4.89 1.43
C VAL A 59 4.35 6.04 0.44
N ARG A 60 5.45 6.80 0.60
CA ARG A 60 5.78 7.91 -0.32
C ARG A 60 6.02 7.44 -1.75
N PHE A 61 6.59 6.25 -1.90
CA PHE A 61 6.87 5.68 -3.21
C PHE A 61 5.60 5.15 -3.88
N ILE A 62 4.83 4.30 -3.18
CA ILE A 62 3.63 3.67 -3.73
C ILE A 62 2.55 4.73 -4.03
N ARG A 63 2.35 5.73 -3.16
CA ARG A 63 1.30 6.75 -3.35
C ARG A 63 1.45 7.54 -4.66
N ALA A 64 2.65 7.59 -5.25
CA ALA A 64 2.91 8.35 -6.47
C ALA A 64 2.19 7.75 -7.69
N GLY A 65 1.86 6.45 -7.67
CA GLY A 65 1.11 5.77 -8.73
C GLY A 65 -0.20 5.13 -8.27
N ALA A 66 -0.48 5.11 -6.96
CA ALA A 66 -1.68 4.50 -6.41
C ALA A 66 -2.83 5.52 -6.27
N ASN A 67 -4.07 5.02 -6.26
CA ASN A 67 -5.22 5.84 -5.84
C ASN A 67 -5.26 5.91 -4.31
N ILE A 68 -4.96 7.09 -3.76
CA ILE A 68 -4.92 7.30 -2.30
C ILE A 68 -6.31 7.25 -1.63
N HIS A 69 -7.38 7.36 -2.41
CA HIS A 69 -8.77 7.33 -1.94
C HIS A 69 -9.46 5.98 -2.13
N ASP A 70 -8.74 4.95 -2.61
CA ASP A 70 -9.27 3.59 -2.57
C ASP A 70 -9.60 3.22 -1.12
N VAL A 71 -10.67 2.45 -0.95
CA VAL A 71 -11.10 1.94 0.35
C VAL A 71 -10.97 0.43 0.39
N ASP A 72 -10.66 -0.10 1.57
CA ASP A 72 -10.75 -1.52 1.88
C ASP A 72 -12.18 -1.95 2.20
N SER A 73 -12.35 -3.24 2.52
CA SER A 73 -13.66 -3.83 2.85
C SER A 73 -14.36 -3.20 4.06
N ASN A 74 -13.65 -2.47 4.92
CA ASN A 74 -14.20 -1.70 6.05
C ASN A 74 -14.45 -0.24 5.71
N ARG A 75 -14.39 0.12 4.41
CA ARG A 75 -14.46 1.50 3.91
C ARG A 75 -13.32 2.38 4.44
N GLN A 76 -12.18 1.81 4.81
CA GLN A 76 -11.02 2.55 5.30
C GLN A 76 -10.08 2.88 4.13
N THR A 77 -9.63 4.13 4.02
CA THR A 77 -8.55 4.52 3.11
C THR A 77 -7.20 4.19 3.73
N ALA A 78 -6.12 4.31 2.95
CA ALA A 78 -4.77 4.23 3.49
C ALA A 78 -4.54 5.25 4.63
N LEU A 79 -5.14 6.45 4.57
CA LEU A 79 -5.01 7.47 5.61
C LEU A 79 -5.73 7.06 6.90
N HIS A 80 -6.94 6.50 6.81
CA HIS A 80 -7.65 5.93 7.97
C HIS A 80 -6.79 4.89 8.70
N LEU A 81 -6.14 3.99 7.96
CA LEU A 81 -5.27 2.96 8.53
C LEU A 81 -3.99 3.56 9.15
N ALA A 82 -3.32 4.49 8.45
CA ALA A 82 -2.12 5.14 8.99
C ALA A 82 -2.40 5.89 10.30
N ALA A 83 -3.54 6.59 10.38
CA ALA A 83 -3.97 7.30 11.58
C ALA A 83 -4.34 6.34 12.72
N GLN A 84 -5.08 5.26 12.42
CA GLN A 84 -5.49 4.26 13.42
C GLN A 84 -4.29 3.61 14.13
N PHE A 85 -3.19 3.39 13.41
CA PHE A 85 -1.99 2.72 13.92
C PHE A 85 -0.84 3.68 14.26
N SER A 86 -1.12 4.99 14.35
CA SER A 86 -0.16 6.04 14.75
C SER A 86 1.10 6.10 13.87
N HIS A 87 0.98 5.81 12.58
CA HIS A 87 2.07 5.88 11.61
C HIS A 87 2.26 7.30 11.07
N LEU A 88 2.81 8.19 11.91
CA LEU A 88 2.95 9.63 11.63
C LEU A 88 3.53 9.95 10.25
N SER A 89 4.66 9.34 9.87
CA SER A 89 5.29 9.60 8.57
C SER A 89 4.40 9.21 7.39
N ALA A 90 3.57 8.17 7.54
CA ALA A 90 2.59 7.79 6.52
C ALA A 90 1.40 8.74 6.49
N VAL A 91 0.94 9.23 7.66
CA VAL A 91 -0.10 10.26 7.75
C VAL A 91 0.34 11.54 7.05
N GLU A 92 1.50 12.08 7.43
CA GLU A 92 2.09 13.28 6.81
C GLU A 92 2.22 13.09 5.30
N SER A 93 2.74 11.93 4.87
CA SER A 93 2.82 11.62 3.46
C SER A 93 1.43 11.60 2.79
N LEU A 94 0.45 10.90 3.34
CA LEU A 94 -0.85 10.81 2.66
C LEU A 94 -1.56 12.18 2.61
N LEU A 95 -1.41 13.03 3.64
CA LEU A 95 -1.91 14.41 3.64
C LEU A 95 -1.21 15.28 2.59
N ASP A 96 0.13 15.20 2.48
CA ASP A 96 0.90 15.91 1.44
C ASP A 96 0.48 15.53 0.01
N ALA A 97 -0.08 14.33 -0.17
CA ALA A 97 -0.58 13.84 -1.44
C ALA A 97 -2.06 14.20 -1.70
N GLY A 98 -2.71 14.93 -0.81
CA GLY A 98 -4.13 15.31 -0.93
C GLY A 98 -5.11 14.35 -0.27
N GLY A 99 -4.66 13.52 0.68
CA GLY A 99 -5.55 12.70 1.50
C GLY A 99 -6.52 13.57 2.30
N ASP A 100 -7.80 13.18 2.32
CA ASP A 100 -8.87 13.90 3.01
C ASP A 100 -9.06 13.41 4.45
N ILE A 101 -9.48 14.31 5.34
CA ILE A 101 -9.59 14.10 6.80
C ILE A 101 -10.99 13.64 7.19
#